data_AF-A0A0W0VVA7-F1
#
_entry.id   AF-A0A0W0VVA7-F1
#
_cell.length_a   1.000
_cell.length_b   1.000
_cell.length_c   1.000
_cell.angle_alpha   90.00
_cell.angle_beta   90.00
_cell.angle_gamma   90.00
#
_symmetry.space_group_name_H-M   'P 1'
#
loop_
_entity.id
_entity.type
_entity.pdbx_description
1 polymer ?
#
loop_
_entity_poly.entity_id
_entity_poly.type
_entity_poly.pdbx_seq_one_letter_code
_entity_poly.pdbx_strand_id
1 'polypeptide(L)'
;MKWYTDILHKMVDDYFSKHSQQSQDSSLVKANIDQTIQALEKLFASDGEIPIETLIGLVHNTFNLLNTTDKLTSGDISQKVLGYAIIFAKTACDQAIWTIDFTAYHPIKNVKTLNKYEQEALQQLDFNTNINLSVIQTFESILNKYATHQDKLQLVETIATYNNKGLLGDLYKNLRDQTRHPLVSRFLNQENLIDDHIKNGTGEAKGLTIGRLLG
;
A
#
# COMPACT_ATOMS: atom_id res chain seq x y z
N MET A 1 -12.03 -9.45 -1.80
CA MET A 1 -12.04 -8.41 -0.74
C MET A 1 -10.71 -7.69 -0.83
N LYS A 2 -10.70 -6.36 -0.83
CA LYS A 2 -9.51 -5.55 -1.11
C LYS A 2 -8.93 -5.05 0.20
N TRP A 3 -7.81 -5.64 0.62
CA TRP A 3 -7.19 -5.51 1.95
C TRP A 3 -6.99 -4.06 2.43
N TYR A 4 -6.69 -3.12 1.53
CA TYR A 4 -6.40 -1.74 1.87
C TYR A 4 -7.63 -0.99 2.41
N THR A 5 -8.84 -1.31 1.93
CA THR A 5 -10.09 -0.71 2.42
C THR A 5 -10.35 -1.14 3.85
N ASP A 6 -10.14 -2.42 4.17
CA ASP A 6 -10.34 -2.95 5.52
C ASP A 6 -9.37 -2.33 6.52
N ILE A 7 -8.12 -2.07 6.11
CA ILE A 7 -7.13 -1.37 6.93
C ILE A 7 -7.58 0.07 7.21
N LEU A 8 -8.02 0.81 6.18
CA LEU A 8 -8.55 2.17 6.35
C LEU A 8 -9.74 2.19 7.31
N HIS A 9 -10.67 1.24 7.20
CA HIS A 9 -11.82 1.13 8.10
C HIS A 9 -11.41 0.85 9.55
N LYS A 10 -10.46 -0.06 9.79
CA LYS A 10 -9.96 -0.34 11.14
C LYS A 10 -9.26 0.87 11.76
N MET A 11 -8.50 1.63 10.98
CA MET A 11 -7.86 2.86 11.47
C MET A 11 -8.89 3.92 11.87
N VAL A 12 -9.96 4.07 11.10
CA VAL A 12 -11.07 4.97 11.41
C VAL A 12 -11.77 4.55 12.71
N ASP A 13 -12.06 3.26 12.90
CA ASP A 13 -12.65 2.76 14.15
C ASP A 13 -11.74 2.99 15.37
N ASP A 14 -10.44 2.73 15.22
CA ASP A 14 -9.43 3.01 16.25
C ASP A 14 -9.39 4.50 16.62
N TYR A 15 -9.56 5.39 15.65
CA TYR A 15 -9.60 6.84 15.90
C TYR A 15 -10.86 7.22 16.69
N PHE A 16 -12.04 6.83 16.21
CA PHE A 16 -13.32 7.21 16.84
C PHE A 16 -13.51 6.58 18.22
N SER A 17 -12.99 5.36 18.45
CA SER A 17 -13.02 4.71 19.77
C SER A 17 -12.20 5.46 20.82
N LYS A 18 -11.08 6.09 20.43
CA LYS A 18 -10.23 6.88 21.35
C LYS A 18 -10.79 8.28 21.64
N HIS A 19 -11.54 8.85 20.70
CA HIS A 19 -12.00 10.24 20.79
C HIS A 19 -13.46 10.37 21.23
N SER A 20 -14.09 9.28 21.70
CA SER A 20 -15.46 9.27 22.24
C SER A 20 -16.52 9.90 21.31
N GLN A 21 -16.22 9.92 20.01
CA GLN A 21 -17.11 10.41 18.95
C GLN A 21 -17.99 9.24 18.46
N GLN A 22 -19.26 9.53 18.18
CA GLN A 22 -20.33 8.53 18.02
C GLN A 22 -20.09 7.56 16.85
N SER A 23 -20.67 6.34 16.94
CA SER A 23 -20.65 5.32 15.88
C SER A 23 -21.16 5.82 14.51
N GLN A 24 -22.01 6.85 14.52
CA GLN A 24 -22.57 7.46 13.33
C GLN A 24 -21.52 8.24 12.51
N ASP A 25 -20.54 8.88 13.16
CA ASP A 25 -19.45 9.59 12.47
C ASP A 25 -18.49 8.62 11.79
N SER A 26 -18.11 7.53 12.46
CA SER A 26 -17.28 6.46 11.87
C SER A 26 -17.94 5.87 10.61
N SER A 27 -19.25 5.61 10.67
CA SER A 27 -20.00 5.02 9.56
C SER A 27 -20.02 5.91 8.31
N LEU A 28 -20.17 7.22 8.49
CA LEU A 28 -20.14 8.19 7.38
C LEU A 28 -18.76 8.26 6.73
N VAL A 29 -17.70 8.30 7.55
CA VAL A 29 -16.31 8.31 7.03
C VAL A 29 -16.04 7.06 6.20
N LYS A 30 -16.41 5.87 6.71
CA LYS A 30 -16.24 4.61 5.97
C LYS A 30 -16.95 4.61 4.63
N ALA A 31 -18.21 5.05 4.59
CA ALA A 31 -18.95 5.16 3.34
C ALA A 31 -18.27 6.08 2.32
N ASN A 32 -17.66 7.19 2.77
CA ASN A 32 -16.92 8.09 1.88
C ASN A 32 -15.57 7.52 1.44
N ILE A 33 -14.89 6.76 2.30
CA ILE A 33 -13.68 6.01 1.95
C ILE A 33 -14.01 4.98 0.86
N ASP A 34 -15.08 4.20 1.03
CA ASP A 34 -15.53 3.24 0.03
C ASP A 34 -15.79 3.90 -1.33
N GLN A 35 -16.44 5.07 -1.34
CA GLN A 35 -16.68 5.84 -2.56
C GLN A 35 -15.38 6.35 -3.20
N THR A 36 -14.43 6.80 -2.39
CA THR A 36 -13.10 7.24 -2.86
C THR A 36 -12.34 6.09 -3.50
N ILE A 37 -12.33 4.94 -2.84
CA ILE A 37 -11.71 3.72 -3.35
C ILE A 37 -12.37 3.26 -4.64
N GLN A 38 -13.71 3.18 -4.69
CA GLN A 38 -14.43 2.80 -5.91
C GLN A 38 -14.13 3.75 -7.07
N ALA A 39 -13.91 5.04 -6.80
CA ALA A 39 -13.51 6.00 -7.82
C ALA A 39 -12.11 5.70 -8.37
N LEU A 40 -11.13 5.41 -7.50
CA LEU A 40 -9.79 4.98 -7.90
C LEU A 40 -9.83 3.69 -8.74
N GLU A 41 -10.61 2.70 -8.32
CA GLU A 41 -10.73 1.43 -9.04
C GLU A 41 -11.28 1.60 -10.45
N LYS A 42 -12.25 2.49 -10.61
CA LYS A 42 -12.82 2.80 -11.93
C LYS A 42 -11.86 3.60 -12.79
N LEU A 43 -11.09 4.50 -12.17
CA LEU A 43 -10.08 5.30 -12.84
C LEU A 43 -8.96 4.41 -13.42
N PHE A 44 -8.57 3.37 -12.68
CA PHE A 44 -7.54 2.39 -13.08
C PHE A 44 -8.09 1.13 -13.74
N ALA A 45 -9.39 1.09 -14.07
CA ALA A 45 -10.03 -0.12 -14.59
C ALA A 45 -9.44 -0.61 -15.92
N SER A 46 -8.86 0.30 -16.72
CA SER A 46 -8.16 -0.04 -17.97
C SER A 46 -6.81 -0.74 -17.74
N ASP A 47 -6.14 -0.42 -16.64
CA ASP A 47 -4.80 -0.90 -16.30
C ASP A 47 -4.83 -2.09 -15.32
N GLY A 48 -6.04 -2.49 -14.90
CA GLY A 48 -6.30 -3.72 -14.14
C GLY A 48 -6.21 -3.57 -12.62
N GLU A 49 -5.38 -2.66 -12.08
CA GLU A 49 -5.18 -2.48 -10.63
C GLU A 49 -4.79 -1.04 -10.25
N ILE A 50 -5.12 -0.63 -9.01
CA ILE A 50 -4.64 0.64 -8.45
C ILE A 50 -3.12 0.53 -8.23
N PRO A 51 -2.31 1.52 -8.65
CA PRO A 51 -0.88 1.51 -8.40
C PRO A 51 -0.53 1.36 -6.92
N ILE A 52 0.48 0.56 -6.60
CA ILE A 52 0.83 0.25 -5.22
C ILE A 52 1.31 1.50 -4.47
N GLU A 53 1.99 2.42 -5.15
CA GLU A 53 2.42 3.71 -4.62
C GLU A 53 1.21 4.57 -4.22
N THR A 54 0.10 4.48 -4.96
CA THR A 54 -1.16 5.14 -4.61
C THR A 54 -1.69 4.60 -3.28
N LEU A 55 -1.70 3.28 -3.13
CA LEU A 55 -2.19 2.62 -1.92
C LEU A 55 -1.30 2.91 -0.71
N ILE A 56 0.02 2.84 -0.86
CA ILE A 56 0.98 3.14 0.21
C ILE A 56 0.82 4.59 0.67
N GLY A 57 0.83 5.54 -0.28
CA GLY A 57 0.68 6.97 0.02
C GLY A 57 -0.65 7.28 0.71
N LEU A 58 -1.75 6.69 0.22
CA LEU A 58 -3.08 6.87 0.80
C LEU A 58 -3.15 6.32 2.24
N VAL A 59 -2.72 5.08 2.46
CA VAL A 59 -2.79 4.42 3.77
C VAL A 59 -1.88 5.12 4.78
N HIS A 60 -0.64 5.43 4.40
CA HIS A 60 0.34 6.10 5.25
C HIS A 60 -0.16 7.48 5.71
N ASN A 61 -0.63 8.32 4.78
CA ASN A 61 -1.02 9.68 5.12
C ASN A 61 -2.37 9.75 5.84
N THR A 62 -3.27 8.80 5.58
CA THR A 62 -4.49 8.64 6.39
C THR A 62 -4.12 8.24 7.83
N PHE A 63 -3.19 7.31 8.02
CA PHE A 63 -2.72 6.95 9.36
C PHE A 63 -2.10 8.14 10.10
N ASN A 64 -1.24 8.92 9.44
CA ASN A 64 -0.65 10.11 10.06
C ASN A 64 -1.72 11.12 10.45
N LEU A 65 -2.63 11.45 9.53
CA LEU A 65 -3.77 12.36 9.77
C LEU A 65 -4.52 12.01 11.05
N LEU A 66 -4.87 10.73 11.21
CA LEU A 66 -5.66 10.23 12.34
C LEU A 66 -4.87 10.16 13.66
N ASN A 67 -3.54 10.10 13.63
CA ASN A 67 -2.73 10.01 14.86
C ASN A 67 -2.10 11.35 15.29
N THR A 68 -2.06 12.36 14.41
CA THR A 68 -1.43 13.66 14.72
C THR A 68 -2.44 14.76 15.03
N THR A 69 -3.74 14.52 14.83
CA THR A 69 -4.78 15.55 14.96
C THR A 69 -5.88 15.12 15.93
N ASP A 70 -5.95 15.76 17.09
CA ASP A 70 -6.84 15.35 18.19
C ASP A 70 -8.33 15.70 17.98
N LYS A 71 -8.65 16.50 16.94
CA LYS A 71 -10.01 17.02 16.70
C LYS A 71 -10.34 17.13 15.21
N LEU A 72 -10.47 15.98 14.54
CA LEU A 72 -11.02 15.91 13.20
C LEU A 72 -12.52 15.60 13.23
N THR A 73 -13.29 16.27 12.38
CA THR A 73 -14.67 15.88 12.08
C THR A 73 -14.71 14.78 11.02
N SER A 74 -15.85 14.08 10.91
CA SER A 74 -16.09 13.11 9.84
C SER A 74 -15.95 13.74 8.44
N GLY A 75 -16.35 15.01 8.30
CA GLY A 75 -16.13 15.81 7.10
C GLY A 75 -14.65 16.03 6.79
N ASP A 76 -13.86 16.44 7.77
CA ASP A 76 -12.42 16.70 7.59
C ASP A 76 -11.69 15.44 7.13
N ILE A 77 -11.92 14.31 7.81
CA ILE A 77 -11.27 13.02 7.46
C ILE A 77 -11.59 12.64 6.03
N SER A 78 -12.88 12.64 5.65
CA SER A 78 -13.31 12.25 4.31
C SER A 78 -12.71 13.13 3.21
N GLN A 79 -12.63 14.45 3.45
CA GLN A 79 -12.06 15.39 2.50
C GLN A 79 -10.55 15.20 2.33
N LYS A 80 -9.82 14.99 3.43
CA LYS A 80 -8.37 14.75 3.37
C LYS A 80 -8.02 13.42 2.73
N VAL A 81 -8.75 12.35 3.03
CA VAL A 81 -8.55 11.04 2.39
C VAL A 81 -8.75 11.13 0.88
N LEU A 82 -9.82 11.83 0.43
CA LEU A 82 -10.04 12.06 -1.00
C LEU A 82 -8.93 12.93 -1.63
N GLY A 83 -8.45 13.95 -0.93
CA GLY A 83 -7.31 14.76 -1.37
C GLY A 83 -6.04 13.93 -1.56
N TYR A 84 -5.69 13.07 -0.60
CA TYR A 84 -4.56 12.14 -0.72
C TYR A 84 -4.74 11.17 -1.89
N ALA A 85 -5.94 10.60 -2.06
CA ALA A 85 -6.23 9.70 -3.17
C ALA A 85 -5.99 10.36 -4.54
N ILE A 86 -6.42 11.62 -4.72
CA ILE A 86 -6.19 12.38 -5.95
C ILE A 86 -4.69 12.59 -6.20
N ILE A 87 -3.95 13.06 -5.19
CA ILE A 87 -2.51 13.33 -5.31
C ILE A 87 -1.76 12.06 -5.68
N PHE A 88 -1.94 11.00 -4.91
CA PHE A 88 -1.12 9.81 -5.11
C PHE A 88 -1.48 9.05 -6.39
N ALA A 89 -2.74 9.12 -6.84
CA ALA A 89 -3.11 8.63 -8.17
C ALA A 89 -2.30 9.36 -9.26
N LYS A 90 -2.21 10.69 -9.18
CA LYS A 90 -1.46 11.52 -10.15
C LYS A 90 0.05 11.28 -10.13
N THR A 91 0.62 10.96 -8.97
CA THR A 91 2.08 10.80 -8.84
C THR A 91 2.55 9.38 -9.12
N ALA A 92 1.66 8.39 -9.02
CA ALA A 92 2.02 6.98 -9.22
C ALA A 92 2.01 6.54 -10.69
N CYS A 93 1.47 7.35 -11.60
CA CYS A 93 1.23 6.96 -12.98
C CYS A 93 2.09 7.75 -13.96
N ASP A 94 2.61 7.05 -14.97
CA ASP A 94 3.24 7.69 -16.13
C ASP A 94 2.21 8.42 -17.00
N GLN A 95 0.93 8.06 -16.88
CA GLN A 95 -0.19 8.72 -17.55
C GLN A 95 -0.75 9.87 -16.73
N ALA A 96 -1.08 10.97 -17.40
CA ALA A 96 -1.67 12.14 -16.77
C ALA A 96 -3.10 11.86 -16.30
N ILE A 97 -3.32 11.88 -14.99
CA ILE A 97 -4.63 11.82 -14.35
C ILE A 97 -5.10 13.24 -14.03
N TRP A 98 -6.32 13.58 -14.44
CA TRP A 98 -6.89 14.90 -14.22
C TRP A 98 -7.90 14.85 -13.07
N THR A 99 -8.02 15.95 -12.32
CA THR A 99 -8.99 16.03 -11.22
C THR A 99 -10.44 15.88 -11.72
N ILE A 100 -10.70 16.26 -12.97
CA ILE A 100 -12.03 16.07 -13.58
C ILE A 100 -12.39 14.60 -13.76
N ASP A 101 -11.42 13.70 -13.93
CA ASP A 101 -11.68 12.27 -14.12
C ASP A 101 -12.35 11.64 -12.90
N PHE A 102 -12.00 12.14 -11.70
CA PHE A 102 -12.66 11.74 -10.45
C PHE A 102 -14.15 12.11 -10.42
N THR A 103 -14.57 13.18 -11.11
CA THR A 103 -16.00 13.57 -11.12
C THR A 103 -16.87 12.57 -11.87
N ALA A 104 -16.30 11.75 -12.76
CA ALA A 104 -17.04 10.68 -13.43
C ALA A 104 -17.46 9.59 -12.43
N TYR A 105 -16.61 9.30 -11.44
CA TYR A 105 -16.75 8.12 -10.59
C TYR A 105 -17.07 8.42 -9.12
N HIS A 106 -16.81 9.63 -8.65
CA HIS A 106 -17.07 10.06 -7.28
C HIS A 106 -18.39 10.86 -7.18
N PRO A 107 -19.11 10.84 -6.03
CA PRO A 107 -20.35 11.62 -5.86
C PRO A 107 -20.14 13.15 -5.91
N ILE A 108 -18.95 13.63 -5.56
CA ILE A 108 -18.60 15.05 -5.66
C ILE A 108 -18.35 15.41 -7.14
N LYS A 109 -19.31 16.11 -7.75
CA LYS A 109 -19.26 16.50 -9.16
C LYS A 109 -18.60 17.85 -9.44
N ASN A 110 -18.29 18.62 -8.40
CA ASN A 110 -17.70 19.94 -8.56
C ASN A 110 -16.15 19.86 -8.58
N VAL A 111 -15.57 20.08 -9.77
CA VAL A 111 -14.10 20.09 -9.96
C VAL A 111 -13.39 21.12 -9.06
N LYS A 112 -13.99 22.30 -8.82
CA LYS A 112 -13.38 23.31 -7.94
C LYS A 112 -13.25 22.80 -6.50
N THR A 113 -14.23 22.03 -6.04
CA THR A 113 -14.19 21.40 -4.71
C THR A 113 -13.10 20.35 -4.64
N LEU A 114 -12.98 19.49 -5.66
CA LEU A 114 -11.92 18.48 -5.71
C LEU A 114 -10.53 19.11 -5.77
N ASN A 115 -10.35 20.16 -6.58
CA ASN A 115 -9.09 20.92 -6.65
C ASN A 115 -8.73 21.55 -5.30
N LYS A 116 -9.73 22.02 -4.55
CA LYS A 116 -9.50 22.54 -3.19
C LYS A 116 -8.97 21.45 -2.27
N TYR A 117 -9.59 20.26 -2.26
CA TYR A 117 -9.13 19.15 -1.42
C TYR A 117 -7.74 18.66 -1.81
N GLU A 118 -7.46 18.57 -3.11
CA GLU A 118 -6.12 18.28 -3.64
C GLU A 118 -5.09 19.30 -3.16
N GLN A 119 -5.37 20.60 -3.31
CA GLN A 119 -4.46 21.67 -2.90
C GLN A 119 -4.18 21.63 -1.40
N GLU A 120 -5.21 21.46 -0.58
CA GLU A 120 -5.05 21.37 0.86
C GLU A 120 -4.24 20.13 1.28
N ALA A 121 -4.43 18.99 0.61
CA ALA A 121 -3.66 17.79 0.87
C ALA A 121 -2.18 17.97 0.45
N LEU A 122 -1.90 18.65 -0.68
CA LEU A 122 -0.53 18.98 -1.10
C LEU A 122 0.17 19.88 -0.07
N GLN A 123 -0.55 20.87 0.47
CA GLN A 123 -0.02 21.74 1.52
C GLN A 123 0.29 20.97 2.80
N GLN A 124 -0.54 19.99 3.17
CA GLN A 124 -0.27 19.13 4.33
C GLN A 124 0.94 18.21 4.14
N LEU A 125 1.18 17.79 2.90
CA LEU A 125 2.37 17.01 2.53
C LEU A 125 3.63 17.86 2.36
N ASP A 126 3.55 19.19 2.56
CA ASP A 126 4.62 20.13 2.23
C ASP A 126 5.16 19.92 0.80
N PHE A 127 4.24 19.64 -0.13
CA PHE A 127 4.52 19.31 -1.53
C PHE A 127 5.44 18.10 -1.74
N ASN A 128 5.69 17.28 -0.72
CA ASN A 128 6.51 16.09 -0.80
C ASN A 128 5.64 14.83 -0.91
N THR A 129 5.50 14.32 -2.14
CA THR A 129 4.73 13.11 -2.45
C THR A 129 5.61 11.86 -2.59
N ASN A 130 6.91 11.97 -2.31
CA ASN A 130 7.84 10.87 -2.51
C ASN A 130 7.62 9.74 -1.49
N ILE A 131 7.43 8.53 -2.00
CA ILE A 131 7.38 7.32 -1.18
C ILE A 131 8.81 6.84 -0.91
N ASN A 132 9.40 7.34 0.17
CA ASN A 132 10.75 6.96 0.60
C ASN A 132 10.74 5.78 1.59
N LEU A 133 11.93 5.30 1.98
CA LEU A 133 12.06 4.16 2.89
C LEU A 133 11.34 4.36 4.24
N SER A 134 11.31 5.58 4.80
CA SER A 134 10.64 5.85 6.07
C SER A 134 9.11 5.75 5.96
N VAL A 135 8.55 6.16 4.82
CA VAL A 135 7.13 5.99 4.49
C VAL A 135 6.78 4.51 4.40
N ILE A 136 7.64 3.74 3.73
CA ILE A 136 7.52 2.29 3.56
C ILE A 136 7.57 1.58 4.92
N GLN A 137 8.54 1.90 5.79
CA GLN A 137 8.65 1.32 7.14
C GLN A 137 7.42 1.64 8.00
N THR A 138 6.91 2.87 7.92
CA THR A 138 5.67 3.23 8.62
C THR A 138 4.49 2.41 8.08
N PHE A 139 4.42 2.23 6.77
CA PHE A 139 3.42 1.39 6.13
C PHE A 139 3.51 -0.08 6.58
N GLU A 140 4.70 -0.66 6.69
CA GLU A 140 4.91 -1.99 7.30
C GLU A 140 4.35 -2.07 8.73
N SER A 141 4.58 -1.05 9.55
CA SER A 141 4.03 -1.00 10.90
C SER A 141 2.50 -0.94 10.91
N ILE A 142 1.89 -0.19 9.99
CA ILE A 142 0.43 -0.11 9.83
C ILE A 142 -0.13 -1.49 9.46
N LEU A 143 0.48 -2.17 8.49
CA LEU A 143 0.10 -3.52 8.11
C LEU A 143 0.21 -4.50 9.26
N ASN A 144 1.30 -4.42 10.03
CA ASN A 144 1.48 -5.30 11.17
C ASN A 144 0.43 -5.10 12.26
N LYS A 145 -0.08 -3.87 12.40
CA LYS A 145 -1.13 -3.54 13.37
C LYS A 145 -2.53 -3.89 12.88
N TYR A 146 -2.86 -3.61 11.62
CA TYR A 146 -4.25 -3.63 11.12
C TYR A 146 -4.55 -4.72 10.10
N ALA A 147 -3.54 -5.24 9.40
CA ALA A 147 -3.72 -6.25 8.36
C ALA A 147 -3.82 -7.66 8.96
N THR A 148 -4.73 -8.47 8.41
CA THR A 148 -4.78 -9.90 8.68
C THR A 148 -3.63 -10.63 7.98
N HIS A 149 -3.43 -11.91 8.29
CA HIS A 149 -2.44 -12.73 7.57
C HIS A 149 -2.74 -12.80 6.06
N GLN A 150 -4.02 -12.89 5.69
CA GLN A 150 -4.45 -12.94 4.29
C GLN A 150 -4.21 -11.62 3.56
N ASP A 151 -4.42 -10.48 4.22
CA ASP A 151 -4.12 -9.14 3.68
C ASP A 151 -2.62 -8.98 3.37
N LYS A 152 -1.76 -9.48 4.27
CA LYS A 152 -0.30 -9.45 4.09
C LYS A 152 0.15 -10.32 2.91
N LEU A 153 -0.48 -11.48 2.69
CA LEU A 153 -0.18 -12.36 1.56
C LEU A 153 -0.52 -11.69 0.22
N GLN A 154 -1.70 -11.06 0.11
CA GLN A 154 -2.10 -10.34 -1.10
C GLN A 154 -1.15 -9.17 -1.42
N LEU A 155 -0.69 -8.46 -0.38
CA LEU A 155 0.29 -7.39 -0.56
C LEU A 155 1.63 -7.92 -1.10
N VAL A 156 2.12 -9.05 -0.59
CA VAL A 156 3.35 -9.69 -1.09
C VAL A 156 3.22 -10.06 -2.57
N GLU A 157 2.05 -10.53 -3.00
CA GLU A 157 1.74 -10.80 -4.41
C GLU A 157 1.71 -9.52 -5.26
N THR A 158 1.01 -8.46 -4.81
CA THR A 158 0.96 -7.16 -5.50
C THR A 158 2.35 -6.53 -5.66
N ILE A 159 3.18 -6.60 -4.61
CA ILE A 159 4.55 -6.05 -4.64
C ILE A 159 5.47 -6.88 -5.55
N ALA A 160 5.35 -8.22 -5.55
CA ALA A 160 6.14 -9.08 -6.44
C ALA A 160 5.94 -8.71 -7.91
N THR A 161 4.71 -8.36 -8.31
CA THR A 161 4.36 -7.90 -9.66
C THR A 161 5.02 -6.55 -10.00
N TYR A 162 5.12 -5.63 -9.04
CA TYR A 162 5.73 -4.30 -9.22
C TYR A 162 7.26 -4.30 -9.17
N ASN A 163 7.89 -5.29 -8.52
CA ASN A 163 9.33 -5.27 -8.21
C ASN A 163 10.30 -5.50 -9.37
N ASN A 164 9.80 -5.69 -10.59
CA ASN A 164 10.65 -5.62 -11.79
C ASN A 164 11.16 -4.19 -12.10
N LYS A 165 10.87 -3.18 -11.26
CA LYS A 165 11.26 -1.76 -11.46
C LYS A 165 12.10 -1.10 -10.34
N GLY A 166 12.51 -1.83 -9.29
CA GLY A 166 13.74 -1.49 -8.55
C GLY A 166 13.68 -0.70 -7.22
N LEU A 167 12.52 -0.43 -6.63
CA LEU A 167 12.44 0.31 -5.33
C LEU A 167 11.66 -0.41 -4.21
N LEU A 168 10.80 -1.38 -4.51
CA LEU A 168 10.01 -2.14 -3.53
C LEU A 168 10.69 -3.45 -3.08
N GLY A 169 11.94 -3.67 -3.49
CA GLY A 169 12.67 -4.94 -3.34
C GLY A 169 12.89 -5.34 -1.89
N ASP A 170 13.23 -4.36 -1.05
CA ASP A 170 13.56 -4.58 0.36
C ASP A 170 12.32 -4.77 1.24
N LEU A 171 11.23 -4.02 0.96
CA LEU A 171 9.91 -4.21 1.57
C LEU A 171 9.39 -5.64 1.30
N TYR A 172 9.51 -6.10 0.04
CA TYR A 172 9.18 -7.46 -0.36
C TYR A 172 10.01 -8.50 0.38
N LYS A 173 11.32 -8.29 0.48
CA LYS A 173 12.23 -9.21 1.17
C LYS A 173 11.86 -9.35 2.64
N ASN A 174 11.60 -8.24 3.34
CA ASN A 174 11.21 -8.24 4.75
C ASN A 174 9.83 -8.85 5.00
N LEU A 175 8.82 -8.52 4.19
CA LEU A 175 7.46 -9.08 4.33
C LEU A 175 7.41 -10.56 3.95
N ARG A 176 8.18 -10.99 2.93
CA ARG A 176 8.35 -12.41 2.54
C ARG A 176 9.06 -13.19 3.64
N ASP A 177 10.04 -12.60 4.32
CA ASP A 177 10.75 -13.26 5.43
C ASP A 177 9.89 -13.40 6.69
N GLN A 178 8.99 -12.44 6.96
CA GLN A 178 8.05 -12.53 8.09
C GLN A 178 6.87 -13.51 7.85
N THR A 179 6.55 -13.83 6.60
CA THR A 179 5.49 -14.79 6.23
C THR A 179 6.02 -16.22 6.04
N ARG A 180 7.33 -16.46 6.14
CA ARG A 180 7.96 -17.79 5.99
C ARG A 180 7.80 -18.65 7.25
N HIS A 181 6.88 -19.59 7.17
CA HIS A 181 6.79 -20.75 8.05
C HIS A 181 8.15 -21.51 8.09
N PRO A 182 8.61 -22.06 9.24
CA PRO A 182 9.95 -22.66 9.43
C PRO A 182 10.35 -23.81 8.48
N LEU A 183 9.43 -24.29 7.65
CA LEU A 183 9.67 -25.37 6.69
C LEU A 183 10.10 -24.86 5.30
N VAL A 184 9.95 -23.56 5.01
CA VAL A 184 10.33 -22.96 3.71
C VAL A 184 11.78 -22.44 3.73
N SER A 185 12.37 -22.15 4.90
CA SER A 185 13.81 -21.82 4.98
C SER A 185 14.71 -22.96 4.47
N ARG A 186 14.22 -24.20 4.50
CA ARG A 186 14.88 -25.36 3.90
C ARG A 186 14.86 -25.38 2.37
N PHE A 187 13.90 -24.70 1.73
CA PHE A 187 13.86 -24.57 0.27
C PHE A 187 14.72 -23.42 -0.24
N LEU A 188 14.92 -22.36 0.54
CA LEU A 188 15.69 -21.18 0.10
C LEU A 188 17.19 -21.31 0.25
N ASN A 189 17.66 -22.29 1.02
CA ASN A 189 19.05 -22.73 0.93
C ASN A 189 19.40 -23.38 -0.43
N GLN A 190 18.43 -23.54 -1.35
CA GLN A 190 18.69 -23.96 -2.73
C GLN A 190 18.84 -22.80 -3.73
N GLU A 191 18.34 -21.59 -3.45
CA GLU A 191 18.56 -20.43 -4.35
C GLU A 191 20.01 -19.91 -4.29
N ASN A 192 20.73 -20.16 -3.18
CA ASN A 192 22.17 -19.90 -3.11
C ASN A 192 23.03 -20.85 -3.97
N LEU A 193 22.45 -21.89 -4.61
CA LEU A 193 23.16 -22.75 -5.56
C LEU A 193 23.10 -22.25 -7.01
N ILE A 194 22.25 -21.25 -7.31
CA ILE A 194 22.13 -20.69 -8.65
C ILE A 194 23.07 -19.49 -8.81
N ASP A 195 23.32 -18.73 -7.75
CA ASP A 195 24.23 -17.56 -7.78
C ASP A 195 25.72 -17.92 -7.91
N ASP A 196 26.14 -19.11 -7.47
CA ASP A 196 27.51 -19.60 -7.71
C ASP A 196 27.71 -20.17 -9.13
N HIS A 197 26.62 -20.55 -9.82
CA HIS A 197 26.68 -21.02 -11.21
C HIS A 197 26.75 -19.88 -12.23
N ILE A 198 26.31 -18.69 -11.86
CA ILE A 198 26.37 -17.50 -12.72
C ILE A 198 27.69 -16.73 -12.53
N LYS A 199 28.36 -16.86 -11.36
CA LYS A 199 29.62 -16.14 -11.08
C LYS A 199 30.89 -16.80 -11.61
N ASN A 200 30.90 -18.11 -11.88
CA ASN A 200 32.06 -18.79 -12.44
C ASN A 200 31.72 -19.37 -13.81
N GLY A 201 31.70 -18.50 -14.82
CA GLY A 201 31.66 -18.92 -16.21
C GLY A 201 32.86 -19.81 -16.54
N THR A 202 32.59 -20.93 -17.22
CA THR A 202 33.52 -21.91 -17.82
C THR A 202 34.13 -22.97 -16.88
N GLY A 203 33.78 -24.24 -17.15
CA GLY A 203 34.60 -25.39 -16.73
C GLY A 203 33.83 -26.62 -16.28
N GLU A 204 33.49 -27.49 -17.23
CA GLU A 204 33.24 -28.94 -17.07
C GLU A 204 32.24 -29.44 -16.00
N ALA A 205 31.09 -29.91 -16.47
CA ALA A 205 30.27 -30.87 -15.75
C ALA A 205 31.02 -32.21 -15.61
N LYS A 206 31.75 -32.40 -14.51
CA LYS A 206 32.19 -33.72 -14.04
C LYS A 206 31.86 -33.84 -12.56
N GLY A 207 31.03 -34.84 -12.26
CA GLY A 207 30.38 -34.99 -10.98
C GLY A 207 31.28 -35.43 -9.83
N LEU A 208 30.65 -35.52 -8.66
CA LEU A 208 30.98 -36.46 -7.60
C LEU A 208 29.71 -36.64 -6.76
N THR A 209 29.11 -37.84 -6.79
CA THR A 209 29.39 -38.94 -5.86
C THR A 209 28.85 -38.63 -4.47
N ILE A 210 27.68 -39.20 -4.19
CA ILE A 210 27.04 -39.22 -2.89
C ILE A 210 27.88 -40.09 -1.95
N GLY A 211 28.60 -39.44 -1.03
CA GLY A 211 29.20 -40.07 0.14
C GLY A 211 28.19 -40.20 1.28
N ARG A 212 27.88 -41.46 1.61
CA ARG A 212 27.03 -41.98 2.70
C ARG A 212 27.03 -41.18 4.01
N LEU A 213 25.84 -40.98 4.56
CA LEU A 213 25.60 -40.90 6.01
C LEU A 213 25.64 -42.31 6.62
N LEU A 214 26.61 -42.53 7.53
CA LEU A 214 26.65 -43.42 8.69
C LEU A 214 26.01 -44.83 8.59
N GLY A 215 26.84 -45.88 8.67
CA GLY A 215 26.45 -47.28 8.85
C GLY A 215 27.22 -48.25 7.97
#